data_AF-A0A817ASG9-F1
#
_entry.id   AF-A0A817ASG9-F1
#
_cell.length_a   1.000
_cell.length_b   1.000
_cell.length_c   1.000
_cell.angle_alpha   90.00
_cell.angle_beta   90.00
_cell.angle_gamma   90.00
#
_symmetry.space_group_name_H-M   'P 1'
#
loop_
_entity.id
_entity.type
_entity.pdbx_description
1 polymer ?
#
loop_
_entity_poly.entity_id
_entity_poly.type
_entity_poly.pdbx_seq_one_letter_code
_entity_poly.pdbx_strand_id
1 'polypeptide(L)'
;MAIRVNRYRSLIVFIFVSVGAVLNVIIFSTDRNLKQNPCSRFFLASVVGSCIALFSGLPTRFSSSFGLDLTVKYDIPCKFYMITLLGSLSFSVLSIALVSIERWLASCIKSRTLLLCSNQTSTRGAYSEINSLCLYLGDLIHLTLYNIAPTRSMLIFGLLSLRNIQQHRRRIANVTIGQIDRNARRSQRQQSTLTILTLIQVCSITMCNSPADTHKSYSSLTEYMYKSP
;
A
#
# COMPACT_ATOMS: atom_id res chain seq x y z
N MET A 1 -5.85 -36.21 -3.60
CA MET A 1 -7.00 -35.41 -3.09
C MET A 1 -6.66 -33.95 -2.77
N ALA A 2 -5.46 -33.64 -2.25
CA ALA A 2 -5.06 -32.28 -1.85
C ALA A 2 -5.19 -31.19 -2.94
N ILE A 3 -5.01 -31.54 -4.22
CA ILE A 3 -5.06 -30.58 -5.34
C ILE A 3 -6.46 -29.95 -5.51
N ARG A 4 -7.54 -30.69 -5.23
CA ARG A 4 -8.91 -30.17 -5.37
C ARG A 4 -9.28 -29.15 -4.29
N VAL A 5 -8.82 -29.38 -3.05
CA VAL A 5 -9.09 -28.47 -1.92
C VAL A 5 -8.42 -27.11 -2.15
N ASN A 6 -7.23 -27.08 -2.75
CA ASN A 6 -6.51 -25.83 -3.02
C ASN A 6 -7.23 -24.93 -4.06
N ARG A 7 -7.94 -25.52 -5.03
CA ARG A 7 -8.68 -24.75 -6.06
C ARG A 7 -9.83 -23.94 -5.48
N TYR A 8 -10.65 -24.54 -4.61
CA TYR A 8 -11.79 -23.83 -4.00
C TYR A 8 -11.33 -22.72 -3.04
N ARG A 9 -10.21 -22.92 -2.35
CA ARG A 9 -9.64 -21.89 -1.45
C ARG A 9 -9.30 -20.60 -2.20
N SER A 10 -8.68 -20.69 -3.38
CA SER A 10 -8.33 -19.52 -4.20
C SER A 10 -9.58 -18.74 -4.66
N LEU A 11 -10.64 -19.45 -5.03
CA LEU A 11 -11.89 -18.85 -5.50
C LEU A 11 -12.64 -18.13 -4.36
N ILE A 12 -12.68 -18.72 -3.16
CA ILE A 12 -13.26 -18.06 -1.98
C ILE A 12 -12.50 -16.78 -1.66
N VAL A 13 -11.15 -16.84 -1.63
CA VAL A 13 -10.32 -15.66 -1.40
C VAL A 13 -10.57 -14.59 -2.47
N PHE A 14 -10.68 -14.97 -3.75
CA PHE A 14 -10.99 -14.04 -4.84
C PHE A 14 -12.31 -13.29 -4.61
N ILE A 15 -13.39 -13.99 -4.25
CA ILE A 15 -14.70 -13.37 -3.99
C ILE A 15 -14.60 -12.40 -2.81
N PHE A 16 -14.02 -12.82 -1.69
CA PHE A 16 -13.94 -11.96 -0.51
C PHE A 16 -13.07 -10.71 -0.75
N VAL A 17 -11.92 -10.86 -1.40
CA VAL A 17 -11.02 -9.73 -1.66
C VAL A 17 -11.61 -8.78 -2.70
N SER A 18 -12.26 -9.30 -3.75
CA SER A 18 -12.91 -8.45 -4.77
C SER A 18 -14.07 -7.65 -4.18
N VAL A 19 -14.95 -8.26 -3.38
CA VAL A 19 -16.05 -7.56 -2.71
C VAL A 19 -15.52 -6.46 -1.80
N GLY A 20 -14.49 -6.75 -0.98
CA GLY A 20 -13.87 -5.75 -0.11
C GLY A 20 -13.27 -4.57 -0.88
N ALA A 21 -12.58 -4.85 -2.00
CA ALA A 21 -11.98 -3.80 -2.82
C ALA A 21 -13.04 -2.93 -3.51
N VAL A 22 -14.11 -3.52 -4.06
CA VAL A 22 -15.23 -2.79 -4.67
C VAL A 22 -15.95 -1.93 -3.64
N LEU A 23 -16.24 -2.46 -2.45
CA LEU A 23 -16.85 -1.69 -1.37
C LEU A 23 -15.98 -0.49 -0.96
N ASN A 24 -14.67 -0.67 -0.86
CA ASN A 24 -13.75 0.44 -0.60
C ASN A 24 -13.86 1.52 -1.69
N VAL A 25 -13.82 1.13 -2.97
CA VAL A 25 -13.98 2.08 -4.08
C VAL A 25 -15.31 2.83 -3.97
N ILE A 26 -16.42 2.14 -3.70
CA ILE A 26 -17.74 2.75 -3.56
C ILE A 26 -17.76 3.74 -2.39
N ILE A 27 -17.29 3.35 -1.19
CA ILE A 27 -17.29 4.21 -0.01
C ILE A 27 -16.50 5.50 -0.25
N PHE A 28 -15.30 5.40 -0.80
CA PHE A 28 -14.46 6.57 -1.10
C PHE A 28 -14.97 7.38 -2.30
N SER A 29 -15.72 6.76 -3.21
CA SER A 29 -16.33 7.44 -4.37
C SER A 29 -17.65 8.11 -4.05
N THR A 30 -18.38 7.65 -3.02
CA THR A 30 -19.69 8.20 -2.67
C THR A 30 -19.58 9.39 -1.73
N ASP A 31 -18.66 9.37 -0.75
CA ASP A 31 -18.56 10.46 0.22
C ASP A 31 -17.84 11.69 -0.36
N ARG A 32 -18.61 12.76 -0.61
CA ARG A 32 -18.08 14.04 -1.11
C ARG A 32 -17.10 14.71 -0.15
N ASN A 33 -17.25 14.51 1.16
CA ASN A 33 -16.34 15.10 2.15
C ASN A 33 -14.98 14.38 2.14
N LEU A 34 -14.96 13.07 1.87
CA LEU A 34 -13.72 12.32 1.74
C LEU A 34 -12.93 12.73 0.49
N LYS A 35 -13.61 12.99 -0.64
CA LYS A 35 -12.96 13.40 -1.91
C LYS A 35 -12.15 14.69 -1.86
N GLN A 36 -12.49 15.60 -0.93
CA GLN A 36 -11.74 16.84 -0.74
C GLN A 36 -10.39 16.60 -0.04
N ASN A 37 -10.24 15.49 0.68
CA ASN A 37 -8.99 15.15 1.36
C ASN A 37 -8.00 14.52 0.37
N PRO A 38 -6.80 15.11 0.15
CA PRO A 38 -5.78 14.56 -0.76
C PRO A 38 -5.36 13.13 -0.38
N CYS A 39 -5.21 12.86 0.92
CA CYS A 39 -4.94 11.52 1.46
C CYS A 39 -5.99 10.47 1.02
N SER A 40 -7.27 10.84 0.92
CA SER A 40 -8.32 9.93 0.45
C SER A 40 -8.18 9.59 -1.03
N ARG A 41 -7.65 10.51 -1.85
CA ARG A 41 -7.44 10.28 -3.29
C ARG A 41 -6.29 9.32 -3.54
N PHE A 42 -5.20 9.46 -2.81
CA PHE A 42 -4.09 8.50 -2.88
C PHE A 42 -4.50 7.12 -2.36
N PHE A 43 -5.33 7.07 -1.30
CA PHE A 43 -5.89 5.80 -0.83
C PHE A 43 -6.79 5.15 -1.90
N LEU A 44 -7.67 5.93 -2.55
CA LEU A 44 -8.49 5.45 -3.65
C LEU A 44 -7.63 4.93 -4.82
N ALA A 45 -6.57 5.66 -5.20
CA ALA A 45 -5.63 5.24 -6.23
C ALA A 45 -4.94 3.91 -5.88
N SER A 46 -4.55 3.72 -4.63
CA SER A 46 -4.02 2.44 -4.14
C SER A 46 -5.03 1.30 -4.28
N VAL A 47 -6.28 1.51 -3.87
CA VAL A 47 -7.34 0.49 -4.00
C VAL A 47 -7.60 0.15 -5.46
N VAL A 48 -7.63 1.15 -6.36
CA VAL A 48 -7.78 0.93 -7.80
C VAL A 48 -6.62 0.12 -8.35
N GLY A 49 -5.37 0.44 -7.98
CA GLY A 49 -4.19 -0.36 -8.35
C GLY A 49 -4.30 -1.81 -7.87
N SER A 50 -4.74 -2.01 -6.63
CA SER A 50 -4.98 -3.35 -6.08
C SER A 50 -6.11 -4.09 -6.79
N CYS A 51 -7.18 -3.42 -7.24
CA CYS A 51 -8.21 -4.03 -8.08
C CYS A 51 -7.62 -4.51 -9.41
N ILE A 52 -6.83 -3.68 -10.09
CA ILE A 52 -6.18 -4.04 -11.36
C ILE A 52 -5.27 -5.26 -11.15
N ALA A 53 -4.47 -5.27 -10.09
CA ALA A 53 -3.62 -6.41 -9.73
C ALA A 53 -4.45 -7.69 -9.49
N LEU A 54 -5.60 -7.56 -8.82
CA LEU A 54 -6.48 -8.67 -8.49
C LEU A 54 -7.13 -9.27 -9.74
N PHE A 55 -7.71 -8.41 -10.59
CA PHE A 55 -8.39 -8.82 -11.82
C PHE A 55 -7.42 -9.29 -12.91
N SER A 56 -6.18 -8.83 -12.94
CA SER A 56 -5.15 -9.38 -13.84
C SER A 56 -4.49 -10.64 -13.29
N GLY A 57 -4.24 -10.69 -11.98
CA GLY A 57 -3.49 -11.73 -11.28
C GLY A 57 -4.23 -13.05 -11.12
N LEU A 58 -5.44 -13.00 -10.57
CA LEU A 58 -6.17 -14.19 -10.11
C LEU A 58 -6.82 -14.99 -11.22
N PRO A 59 -7.41 -14.40 -12.28
CA PRO A 59 -7.93 -15.18 -13.40
C PRO A 59 -6.84 -16.01 -14.08
N THR A 60 -5.63 -15.48 -14.23
CA THR A 60 -4.50 -16.23 -14.82
C THR A 60 -4.12 -17.44 -13.96
N ARG A 61 -4.06 -17.28 -12.62
CA ARG A 61 -3.83 -18.40 -11.68
C ARG A 61 -4.99 -19.39 -11.64
N PHE A 62 -6.21 -18.92 -11.87
CA PHE A 62 -7.37 -19.77 -11.95
C PHE A 62 -7.30 -20.62 -13.22
N SER A 63 -7.02 -20.02 -14.38
CA SER A 63 -6.83 -20.72 -15.66
C SER A 63 -5.71 -21.76 -15.60
N SER A 64 -4.58 -21.43 -14.98
CA SER A 64 -3.47 -22.39 -14.81
C SER A 64 -3.89 -23.62 -14.01
N SER A 65 -4.78 -23.45 -13.03
CA SER A 65 -5.30 -24.56 -12.23
C SER A 65 -6.13 -25.56 -13.05
N PHE A 66 -6.66 -25.17 -14.22
CA PHE A 66 -7.36 -26.07 -15.15
C PHE A 66 -6.46 -26.65 -16.24
N GLY A 67 -5.15 -26.39 -16.20
CA GLY A 67 -4.22 -26.77 -17.27
C GLY A 67 -4.35 -25.92 -18.53
N LEU A 68 -5.08 -24.80 -18.45
CA LEU A 68 -5.19 -23.80 -19.51
C LEU A 68 -4.11 -22.74 -19.29
N ASP A 69 -2.85 -23.16 -19.37
CA ASP A 69 -1.70 -22.26 -19.23
C ASP A 69 -1.47 -21.51 -20.54
N LEU A 70 -2.20 -20.40 -20.73
CA LEU A 70 -1.96 -19.47 -21.85
C LEU A 70 -0.52 -18.92 -21.85
N THR A 71 0.12 -18.87 -20.70
CA THR A 71 1.52 -18.44 -20.52
C THR A 71 2.53 -19.38 -21.13
N VAL A 72 2.23 -20.67 -21.26
CA VAL A 72 3.12 -21.64 -21.93
C VAL A 72 2.97 -21.55 -23.45
N LYS A 73 1.77 -21.18 -23.92
CA LYS A 73 1.46 -21.17 -25.35
C LYS A 73 1.81 -19.86 -26.06
N TYR A 74 1.79 -18.72 -25.35
CA TYR A 74 1.98 -17.41 -25.95
C TYR A 74 2.84 -16.48 -25.08
N ASP A 75 3.95 -15.99 -25.63
CA ASP A 75 4.89 -15.10 -24.92
C ASP A 75 4.31 -13.71 -24.61
N ILE A 76 3.52 -13.15 -25.52
CA ILE A 76 2.97 -11.79 -25.40
C ILE A 76 2.04 -11.63 -24.18
N PRO A 77 1.00 -12.46 -23.98
CA PRO A 77 0.14 -12.33 -22.81
C PRO A 77 0.88 -12.59 -21.49
N CYS A 78 1.92 -13.43 -21.50
CA CYS A 78 2.79 -13.63 -20.34
C CYS A 78 3.52 -12.35 -19.93
N LYS A 79 4.15 -11.66 -20.90
CA LYS A 79 4.82 -10.36 -20.66
C LYS A 79 3.83 -9.29 -20.20
N PHE A 80 2.69 -9.18 -20.88
CA PHE A 80 1.63 -8.23 -20.51
C PHE A 80 1.10 -8.48 -19.09
N TYR A 81 0.90 -9.74 -18.72
CA TYR A 81 0.50 -10.14 -17.37
C TYR A 81 1.53 -9.71 -16.33
N MET A 82 2.81 -10.02 -16.55
CA MET A 82 3.88 -9.67 -15.60
C MET A 82 4.00 -8.16 -15.42
N ILE A 83 3.96 -7.39 -16.51
CA ILE A 83 4.02 -5.91 -16.48
C ILE A 83 2.80 -5.34 -15.74
N THR A 84 1.60 -5.83 -16.06
CA THR A 84 0.36 -5.32 -15.45
C THR A 84 0.30 -5.64 -13.95
N LEU A 85 0.61 -6.88 -13.57
CA LEU A 85 0.59 -7.32 -12.18
C LEU A 85 1.66 -6.58 -11.36
N LEU A 86 2.90 -6.55 -11.83
CA LEU A 86 3.99 -5.89 -11.10
C LEU A 86 3.77 -4.38 -11.05
N GLY A 87 3.41 -3.75 -12.16
CA GLY A 87 3.17 -2.32 -12.23
C GLY A 87 2.03 -1.86 -11.32
N SER A 88 0.92 -2.61 -11.28
CA SER A 88 -0.23 -2.27 -10.43
C SER A 88 0.05 -2.47 -8.94
N LEU A 89 0.81 -3.49 -8.56
CA LEU A 89 1.29 -3.69 -7.18
C LEU A 89 2.24 -2.55 -6.76
N SER A 90 3.23 -2.24 -7.60
CA SER A 90 4.17 -1.14 -7.35
C SER A 90 3.44 0.20 -7.20
N PHE A 91 2.49 0.48 -8.10
CA PHE A 91 1.67 1.69 -8.02
C PHE A 91 0.84 1.77 -6.74
N SER A 92 0.24 0.65 -6.32
CA SER A 92 -0.52 0.61 -5.07
C SER A 92 0.39 0.91 -3.88
N VAL A 93 1.53 0.23 -3.77
CA VAL A 93 2.50 0.44 -2.69
C VAL A 93 3.03 1.88 -2.65
N LEU A 94 3.39 2.45 -3.80
CA LEU A 94 3.84 3.84 -3.89
C LEU A 94 2.75 4.82 -3.43
N SER A 95 1.51 4.57 -3.79
CA SER A 95 0.38 5.42 -3.39
C SER A 95 0.22 5.44 -1.87
N ILE A 96 0.37 4.29 -1.21
CA ILE A 96 0.28 4.21 0.25
C ILE A 96 1.53 4.84 0.94
N ALA A 97 2.71 4.69 0.33
CA ALA A 97 3.92 5.36 0.80
C ALA A 97 3.77 6.90 0.74
N LEU A 98 3.23 7.43 -0.36
CA LEU A 98 2.92 8.85 -0.52
C LEU A 98 1.93 9.35 0.55
N VAL A 99 0.89 8.57 0.87
CA VAL A 99 -0.03 8.89 1.99
C VAL A 99 0.70 9.02 3.32
N SER A 100 1.66 8.13 3.58
CA SER A 100 2.43 8.14 4.84
C SER A 100 3.32 9.38 4.93
N ILE A 101 3.98 9.74 3.83
CA ILE A 101 4.81 10.95 3.73
C ILE A 101 3.96 12.20 3.90
N GLU A 102 2.82 12.29 3.20
CA GLU A 102 1.91 13.42 3.30
C GLU A 102 1.39 13.61 4.74
N ARG A 103 0.99 12.50 5.40
CA ARG A 103 0.56 12.53 6.81
C ARG A 103 1.68 12.98 7.76
N TRP A 104 2.91 12.52 7.53
CA TRP A 104 4.06 12.93 8.31
C TRP A 104 4.34 14.43 8.13
N LEU A 105 4.35 14.93 6.88
CA LEU A 105 4.51 16.34 6.57
C LEU A 105 3.42 17.19 7.21
N ALA A 106 2.15 16.80 7.11
CA ALA A 106 1.03 17.51 7.74
C ALA A 106 1.18 17.55 9.28
N SER A 107 1.67 16.47 9.88
CA SER A 107 1.93 16.40 11.32
C SER A 107 3.11 17.27 11.76
N CYS A 108 4.14 17.40 10.93
CA CYS A 108 5.30 18.26 11.18
C CYS A 108 4.95 19.74 10.99
N ILE A 109 4.15 20.05 9.97
CA ILE A 109 3.68 21.41 9.68
C ILE A 109 2.84 21.91 10.87
N LYS A 110 1.87 21.14 11.37
CA LYS A 110 1.04 21.56 12.52
C LYS A 110 1.83 21.84 13.81
N SER A 111 3.02 21.26 13.99
CA SER A 111 3.93 21.58 15.09
C SER A 111 4.86 22.77 14.82
N ARG A 112 5.03 23.19 13.55
CA ARG A 112 5.84 24.36 13.14
C ARG A 112 5.02 25.55 12.64
N THR A 113 3.70 25.44 12.51
CA THR A 113 2.76 26.56 12.24
C THR A 113 2.55 27.43 13.50
N LEU A 114 3.64 27.71 14.22
CA LEU A 114 3.76 28.87 15.09
C LEU A 114 4.89 29.81 14.65
N LEU A 115 5.69 29.47 13.61
CA LEU A 115 6.81 30.36 13.22
C LEU A 115 7.21 30.43 11.73
N LEU A 116 6.84 29.50 10.83
CA LEU A 116 7.58 29.39 9.54
C LEU A 116 6.78 29.15 8.24
N CYS A 117 5.54 29.61 8.11
CA CYS A 117 4.86 29.63 6.80
C CYS A 117 4.28 31.02 6.47
N SER A 118 5.17 32.02 6.39
CA SER A 118 4.90 33.30 5.71
C SER A 118 5.58 33.39 4.34
N ASN A 119 6.35 32.40 3.90
CA ASN A 119 7.02 32.47 2.60
C ASN A 119 7.18 31.08 1.99
N GLN A 120 6.37 30.77 0.98
CA GLN A 120 6.75 29.73 0.03
C GLN A 120 6.26 30.08 -1.37
N THR A 121 7.21 30.55 -2.18
CA THR A 121 7.20 30.50 -3.63
C THR A 121 7.94 29.24 -4.09
N SER A 122 7.39 28.62 -5.13
CA SER A 122 8.07 27.95 -6.26
C SER A 122 9.30 27.06 -6.02
N THR A 123 9.19 25.77 -6.35
CA THR A 123 10.24 25.06 -7.11
C THR A 123 9.66 23.89 -7.93
N ARG A 124 9.82 24.02 -9.26
CA ARG A 124 9.83 22.93 -10.25
C ARG A 124 11.30 22.61 -10.56
N GLY A 125 11.62 21.33 -10.74
CA GLY A 125 12.75 20.88 -11.58
C GLY A 125 13.90 20.16 -10.86
N ALA A 126 14.13 18.90 -11.24
CA ALA A 126 15.42 18.26 -11.55
C ALA A 126 15.38 16.75 -11.27
N TYR A 127 15.08 15.94 -12.29
CA TYR A 127 15.40 14.49 -12.29
C TYR A 127 15.66 14.02 -13.73
N SER A 128 16.93 14.02 -14.15
CA SER A 128 17.42 13.17 -15.24
C SER A 128 18.91 12.89 -15.04
N GLU A 129 19.32 11.65 -15.33
CA GLU A 129 20.70 11.11 -15.36
C GLU A 129 21.17 10.22 -14.19
N ILE A 130 20.46 9.12 -13.92
CA ILE A 130 21.00 7.93 -13.24
C ILE A 130 20.37 6.66 -13.87
N ASN A 131 20.83 6.23 -15.05
CA ASN A 131 20.01 5.31 -15.89
C ASN A 131 20.63 3.98 -16.34
N SER A 132 21.87 3.60 -15.99
CA SER A 132 22.45 2.33 -16.50
C SER A 132 22.85 1.33 -15.41
N LEU A 133 23.66 1.71 -14.41
CA LEU A 133 23.89 0.89 -13.20
C LEU A 133 22.66 0.82 -12.28
N CYS A 134 21.71 1.74 -12.48
CA CYS A 134 20.45 1.86 -11.76
C CYS A 134 19.39 0.84 -12.21
N LEU A 135 19.56 0.13 -13.32
CA LEU A 135 18.58 -0.88 -13.75
C LEU A 135 18.76 -2.22 -13.00
N TYR A 136 20.01 -2.66 -12.81
CA TYR A 136 20.31 -3.97 -12.21
C TYR A 136 20.30 -3.93 -10.66
N LEU A 137 20.88 -2.87 -10.08
CA LEU A 137 20.63 -2.52 -8.67
C LEU A 137 19.19 -2.02 -8.50
N GLY A 138 18.58 -1.46 -9.53
CA GLY A 138 17.19 -1.01 -9.52
C GLY A 138 16.19 -2.11 -9.32
N ASP A 139 16.42 -3.33 -9.82
CA ASP A 139 15.51 -4.46 -9.60
C ASP A 139 15.65 -5.06 -8.20
N LEU A 140 16.87 -5.16 -7.66
CA LEU A 140 17.11 -5.66 -6.30
C LEU A 140 16.75 -4.62 -5.23
N ILE A 141 17.06 -3.35 -5.48
CA ILE A 141 16.60 -2.20 -4.71
C ILE A 141 15.11 -1.98 -4.96
N HIS A 142 14.52 -2.20 -6.14
CA HIS A 142 13.06 -2.20 -6.29
C HIS A 142 12.46 -3.27 -5.39
N LEU A 143 12.94 -4.50 -5.47
CA LEU A 143 12.36 -5.59 -4.69
C LEU A 143 12.49 -5.34 -3.18
N THR A 144 13.64 -4.85 -2.73
CA THR A 144 13.92 -4.62 -1.30
C THR A 144 13.30 -3.30 -0.81
N LEU A 145 13.38 -2.23 -1.61
CA LEU A 145 12.90 -0.89 -1.31
C LEU A 145 11.41 -0.71 -1.65
N TYR A 146 10.75 -1.60 -2.40
CA TYR A 146 9.29 -1.62 -2.58
C TYR A 146 8.60 -2.68 -1.72
N ASN A 147 9.27 -3.73 -1.25
CA ASN A 147 8.62 -4.66 -0.30
C ASN A 147 8.96 -4.33 1.14
N ILE A 148 10.23 -4.06 1.46
CA ILE A 148 10.64 -3.88 2.85
C ILE A 148 10.55 -2.41 3.26
N ALA A 149 11.02 -1.48 2.42
CA ALA A 149 11.06 -0.07 2.82
C ALA A 149 9.69 0.60 3.01
N PRO A 150 8.67 0.44 2.13
CA PRO A 150 7.34 0.98 2.38
C PRO A 150 6.73 0.32 3.61
N THR A 151 6.88 -0.99 3.80
CA THR A 151 6.33 -1.67 4.99
C THR A 151 6.97 -1.18 6.28
N ARG A 152 8.30 -1.03 6.31
CA ARG A 152 9.04 -0.48 7.47
C ARG A 152 8.73 1.00 7.69
N SER A 153 8.70 1.81 6.65
CA SER A 153 8.40 3.25 6.75
C SER A 153 6.95 3.49 7.16
N MET A 154 5.99 2.75 6.61
CA MET A 154 4.58 2.79 7.02
C MET A 154 4.41 2.39 8.49
N LEU A 155 5.15 1.38 8.97
CA LEU A 155 5.14 1.02 10.38
C LEU A 155 5.67 2.16 11.26
N ILE A 156 6.83 2.74 10.89
CA ILE A 156 7.45 3.85 11.62
C ILE A 156 6.53 5.07 11.63
N PHE A 157 6.04 5.51 10.47
CA PHE A 157 5.14 6.67 10.36
C PHE A 157 3.79 6.41 11.02
N GLY A 158 3.26 5.19 10.95
CA GLY A 158 2.05 4.77 11.65
C GLY A 158 2.20 4.88 13.17
N LEU A 159 3.30 4.38 13.73
CA LEU A 159 3.60 4.47 15.16
C LEU A 159 3.85 5.92 15.61
N LEU A 160 4.56 6.71 14.80
CA LEU A 160 4.78 8.14 15.07
C LEU A 160 3.46 8.92 15.06
N SER A 161 2.57 8.65 14.10
CA SER A 161 1.24 9.25 14.02
C SER A 161 0.39 8.90 15.25
N LEU A 162 0.42 7.64 15.69
CA LEU A 162 -0.24 7.18 16.92
C LEU A 162 0.28 7.92 18.15
N ARG A 163 1.60 8.04 18.31
CA ARG A 163 2.22 8.80 19.42
C ARG A 163 1.80 10.27 19.40
N ASN A 164 1.79 10.91 18.22
CA ASN A 164 1.35 12.30 18.08
C ASN A 164 -0.13 12.47 18.44
N ILE A 165 -1.01 11.54 18.05
CA ILE A 165 -2.42 11.58 18.43
C ILE A 165 -2.58 11.42 19.95
N GLN A 166 -1.84 10.51 20.58
CA GLN A 166 -1.87 10.32 22.04
C GLN A 166 -1.38 11.58 22.77
N GLN A 167 -0.29 12.19 22.29
CA GLN A 167 0.25 13.42 22.87
C GLN A 167 -0.74 14.59 22.71
N HIS A 168 -1.38 14.72 21.54
CA HIS A 168 -2.36 15.77 21.30
C HIS A 168 -3.63 15.58 22.16
N ARG A 169 -4.06 14.34 22.40
CA ARG A 169 -5.15 14.03 23.34
C ARG A 169 -4.81 14.46 24.77
N ARG A 170 -3.58 14.20 25.23
CA ARG A 170 -3.11 14.62 26.57
C ARG A 170 -3.10 16.15 26.71
N ARG A 171 -2.75 16.89 25.66
CA ARG A 171 -2.75 18.37 25.68
C ARG A 171 -4.16 18.96 25.70
N ILE A 172 -5.10 18.42 24.94
CA ILE A 172 -6.49 18.93 24.90
C ILE A 172 -7.25 18.61 26.19
N ALA A 173 -6.98 17.45 26.81
CA ALA A 173 -7.62 17.05 28.07
C ALA A 173 -7.43 18.10 29.19
N ASN A 174 -6.35 18.89 29.13
CA ASN A 174 -6.06 19.92 30.12
C ASN A 174 -6.62 21.31 29.79
N VAL A 175 -7.15 21.57 28.59
CA VAL A 175 -7.34 22.95 28.10
C VAL A 175 -8.79 23.42 27.95
N THR A 176 -9.84 22.60 27.83
CA THR A 176 -11.18 23.22 27.54
C THR A 176 -12.43 22.46 27.97
N ILE A 177 -13.18 23.13 28.85
CA ILE A 177 -14.63 23.08 29.11
C ILE A 177 -15.29 24.04 28.10
N GLY A 178 -16.20 23.57 27.22
CA GLY A 178 -17.16 24.45 26.50
C GLY A 178 -17.21 24.40 24.96
N GLN A 179 -18.17 23.63 24.43
CA GLN A 179 -18.87 23.71 23.12
C GLN A 179 -18.14 23.82 21.75
N ILE A 180 -17.05 24.58 21.56
CA ILE A 180 -16.39 24.75 20.25
C ILE A 180 -15.76 23.43 19.73
N ASP A 181 -15.56 22.47 20.63
CA ASP A 181 -14.79 21.24 20.38
C ASP A 181 -15.56 20.13 19.62
N ARG A 182 -16.89 20.25 19.39
CA ARG A 182 -17.67 19.14 18.80
C ARG A 182 -17.31 18.84 17.34
N ASN A 183 -17.12 19.87 16.51
CA ASN A 183 -16.80 19.69 15.09
C ASN A 183 -15.34 19.24 14.89
N ALA A 184 -14.40 19.80 15.65
CA ALA A 184 -13.00 19.39 15.66
C ALA A 184 -12.85 17.93 16.09
N ARG A 185 -13.57 17.50 17.15
CA ARG A 185 -13.61 16.10 17.59
C ARG A 185 -14.16 15.15 16.52
N ARG A 186 -15.17 15.56 15.75
CA ARG A 186 -15.76 14.70 14.71
C ARG A 186 -14.77 14.45 13.57
N SER A 187 -14.09 15.49 13.10
CA SER A 187 -13.03 15.36 12.09
C SER A 187 -11.85 14.52 12.59
N GLN A 188 -11.43 14.72 13.85
CA GLN A 188 -10.34 13.94 14.46
C GLN A 188 -10.68 12.45 14.62
N ARG A 189 -11.94 12.12 14.94
CA ARG A 189 -12.41 10.73 15.00
C ARG A 189 -12.34 10.06 13.62
N GLN A 190 -12.79 10.74 12.57
CA GLN A 190 -12.72 10.23 11.20
C GLN A 190 -11.26 9.97 10.77
N GLN A 191 -10.34 10.89 11.06
CA GLN A 191 -8.91 10.69 10.78
C GLN A 191 -8.32 9.50 11.55
N SER A 192 -8.69 9.33 12.82
CA SER A 192 -8.21 8.19 13.63
C SER A 192 -8.71 6.85 13.08
N THR A 193 -9.98 6.77 12.66
CA THR A 193 -10.54 5.57 12.03
C THR A 193 -9.83 5.24 10.73
N LEU A 194 -9.58 6.23 9.88
CA LEU A 194 -8.85 6.04 8.62
C LEU A 194 -7.41 5.54 8.86
N THR A 195 -6.74 6.05 9.90
CA THR A 195 -5.39 5.59 10.26
C THR A 195 -5.40 4.15 10.75
N ILE A 196 -6.35 3.76 11.61
CA ILE A 196 -6.48 2.38 12.09
C ILE A 196 -6.76 1.43 10.93
N LEU A 197 -7.66 1.79 10.02
CA LEU A 197 -7.95 1.00 8.81
C LEU A 197 -6.69 0.80 7.96
N THR A 198 -5.90 1.87 7.71
CA THR A 198 -4.65 1.73 6.96
C THR A 198 -3.64 0.82 7.66
N LEU A 199 -3.59 0.85 8.99
CA LEU A 199 -2.65 0.04 9.77
C LEU A 199 -3.03 -1.45 9.74
N ILE A 200 -4.33 -1.76 9.90
CA ILE A 200 -4.85 -3.11 9.77
C ILE A 200 -4.58 -3.66 8.36
N GLN A 201 -4.80 -2.85 7.32
CA GLN A 201 -4.53 -3.25 5.94
C GLN A 201 -3.05 -3.58 5.72
N VAL A 202 -2.13 -2.74 6.21
CA VAL A 202 -0.68 -2.99 6.11
C VAL A 202 -0.31 -4.29 6.83
N CYS A 203 -0.74 -4.46 8.09
CA CYS A 203 -0.48 -5.69 8.84
C CYS A 203 -1.02 -6.94 8.13
N SER A 204 -2.23 -6.87 7.58
CA SER A 204 -2.85 -7.98 6.85
C SER A 204 -2.05 -8.32 5.59
N ILE A 205 -1.61 -7.33 4.82
CA ILE A 205 -0.78 -7.54 3.62
C ILE A 205 0.58 -8.15 4.01
N THR A 206 1.24 -7.65 5.05
CA THR A 206 2.52 -8.18 5.51
C THR A 206 2.41 -9.63 5.96
N MET A 207 1.38 -9.96 6.75
CA MET A 207 1.14 -11.34 7.20
C MET A 207 0.81 -12.28 6.03
N CYS A 208 0.07 -11.81 5.03
CA CYS A 208 -0.28 -12.61 3.85
C CYS A 208 0.89 -12.81 2.87
N ASN A 209 1.79 -11.83 2.74
CA ASN A 209 2.93 -11.91 1.81
C ASN A 209 4.13 -12.68 2.41
N SER A 210 4.30 -12.66 3.73
CA SER A 210 5.43 -13.31 4.42
C SER A 210 5.66 -14.78 4.00
N PRO A 211 4.64 -15.65 3.88
CA PRO A 211 4.87 -17.03 3.47
C PRO A 211 5.44 -17.17 2.05
N ALA A 212 4.96 -16.34 1.11
CA ALA A 212 5.42 -16.38 -0.28
C ALA A 212 6.89 -15.94 -0.39
N ASP A 213 7.28 -14.91 0.36
CA ASP A 213 8.65 -14.42 0.40
C ASP A 213 9.59 -15.47 1.02
N THR A 214 9.18 -16.11 2.12
CA THR A 214 9.99 -17.16 2.76
C THR A 214 10.24 -18.35 1.84
N HIS A 215 9.24 -18.76 1.04
CA HIS A 215 9.41 -19.85 0.08
C HIS A 215 10.42 -19.48 -1.01
N LYS A 216 10.33 -18.26 -1.55
CA LYS A 216 11.25 -17.79 -2.62
C LYS A 216 12.68 -17.67 -2.11
N SER A 217 12.87 -17.11 -0.92
CA SER A 217 14.18 -17.05 -0.27
C SER A 217 14.76 -18.44 -0.01
N TYR A 218 13.92 -19.38 0.44
CA TYR A 218 14.36 -20.77 0.67
C TYR A 218 14.78 -21.45 -0.64
N SER A 219 13.98 -21.34 -1.71
CA SER A 219 14.31 -21.94 -3.01
C SER A 219 15.61 -21.39 -3.60
N SER A 220 15.83 -20.07 -3.49
CA SER A 220 17.10 -19.47 -3.94
C SER A 220 18.27 -19.98 -3.12
N LEU A 221 18.14 -20.08 -1.79
CA LEU A 221 19.20 -20.59 -0.91
C LEU A 221 19.58 -22.04 -1.26
N THR A 222 18.58 -22.89 -1.52
CA THR A 222 18.82 -24.30 -1.90
C THR A 222 19.47 -24.45 -3.27
N GLU A 223 19.13 -23.59 -4.24
CA GLU A 223 19.74 -23.61 -5.57
C GLU A 223 21.23 -23.24 -5.51
N TYR A 224 21.60 -22.27 -4.65
CA TYR A 224 23.02 -21.93 -4.42
C TYR A 224 23.79 -23.08 -3.75
N MET A 225 23.18 -23.79 -2.80
CA MET A 225 23.84 -24.91 -2.12
C MET A 225 24.12 -26.10 -3.05
N TYR A 226 23.23 -26.38 -4.01
CA TYR A 226 23.39 -27.51 -4.93
C TYR A 226 24.47 -27.26 -6.00
N LYS A 227 24.90 -26.01 -6.19
CA LYS A 227 25.84 -25.60 -7.24
C LYS A 227 27.27 -25.37 -6.74
N SER A 228 27.54 -25.67 -5.47
CA SER A 228 28.91 -25.65 -4.92
C SER A 228 29.60 -26.97 -5.27
N PRO A 229 30.75 -26.95 -5.98
CA PRO A 229 31.50 -28.14 -6.38
C PRO A 229 32.15 -28.87 -5.19
#